data_AF-A0A241W8V3-F1
#
_entry.id   AF-A0A241W8V3-F1
#
_cell.length_a   1.000
_cell.length_b   1.000
_cell.length_c   1.000
_cell.angle_alpha   90.00
_cell.angle_beta   90.00
_cell.angle_gamma   90.00
#
_symmetry.space_group_name_H-M   'P 1'
#
loop_
_entity.id
_entity.type
_entity.pdbx_description
1 polymer ?
#
loop_
_entity_poly.entity_id
_entity_poly.type
_entity_poly.pdbx_seq_one_letter_code
_entity_poly.pdbx_strand_id
1 'polypeptide(L)'
;MIDDDYDFAQPVTRIKQNAGSQKQLGSHILKTAEQYLQSMGSAAHGQLVAALRTLAQTEPYFDGLADQVEFEGDGPTANDALNLLYFWKLANENESEMDQFSLLDLIEKAYFQKELFTAVDALKIGENLPKHRTVIEQCLQMYQQQAYAGCVTVLYGQIEGILTEALAERGYLQLNQSKYVDVYKIVPGLKGHEVKSLWHKVKIASDINPYFLELQALKMDSSSTVTATRHNIVHGSNVEHFTRERSFILFIWLFAVISFISTVKK
;
A
#
# COMPACT_ATOMS: atom_id res chain seq x y z
N MET A 1 -0.26 -1.05 46.59
CA MET A 1 0.75 -1.62 45.67
C MET A 1 0.27 -3.00 45.34
N ILE A 2 -0.10 -3.23 44.09
CA ILE A 2 -0.41 -4.57 43.59
C ILE A 2 0.77 -4.90 42.68
N ASP A 3 1.53 -5.89 43.09
CA ASP A 3 2.63 -6.50 42.36
C ASP A 3 2.05 -7.25 41.15
N ASP A 4 2.35 -6.76 39.94
CA ASP A 4 2.14 -7.50 38.69
C ASP A 4 3.51 -7.92 38.15
N ASP A 5 4.16 -8.84 38.86
CA ASP A 5 5.26 -9.64 38.31
C ASP A 5 4.67 -10.67 37.32
N TYR A 6 4.37 -10.21 36.10
CA TYR A 6 4.08 -11.08 34.97
C TYR A 6 5.39 -11.48 34.27
N ASP A 7 5.77 -12.73 34.46
CA ASP A 7 6.95 -13.37 33.85
C ASP A 7 6.72 -13.62 32.35
N PHE A 8 7.33 -12.78 31.50
CA PHE A 8 7.22 -12.84 30.02
C PHE A 8 8.34 -13.68 29.36
N ALA A 9 8.97 -14.59 30.09
CA ALA A 9 10.03 -15.46 29.57
C ALA A 9 9.47 -16.68 28.81
N GLN A 10 8.57 -16.49 27.85
CA GLN A 10 8.27 -17.55 26.88
C GLN A 10 9.14 -17.38 25.62
N PRO A 11 9.76 -18.46 25.12
CA PRO A 11 10.61 -18.40 23.94
C PRO A 11 9.80 -17.97 22.72
N VAL A 12 10.36 -17.03 21.95
CA VAL A 12 9.80 -16.53 20.70
C VAL A 12 9.67 -17.68 19.70
N THR A 13 8.47 -18.23 19.54
CA THR A 13 8.20 -19.25 18.53
C THR A 13 8.02 -18.56 17.17
N ARG A 14 9.10 -18.42 16.40
CA ARG A 14 9.01 -18.00 14.99
C ARG A 14 8.24 -19.07 14.21
N ILE A 15 7.12 -18.69 13.59
CA ILE A 15 6.39 -19.59 12.67
C ILE A 15 7.32 -19.90 11.49
N LYS A 16 7.51 -21.19 11.19
CA LYS A 16 8.23 -21.61 9.98
C LYS A 16 7.44 -21.14 8.75
N GLN A 17 8.03 -20.28 7.94
CA GLN A 17 7.51 -19.91 6.62
C GLN A 17 7.40 -21.17 5.75
N ASN A 18 6.20 -21.73 5.61
CA ASN A 18 5.98 -22.89 4.73
C ASN A 18 5.80 -22.43 3.27
N ALA A 19 6.85 -22.67 2.47
CA ALA A 19 6.89 -22.48 1.03
C ALA A 19 5.92 -23.42 0.31
N GLY A 20 5.01 -22.85 -0.48
CA GLY A 20 4.20 -23.61 -1.43
C GLY A 20 2.71 -23.32 -1.28
N SER A 21 2.11 -22.77 -2.34
CA SER A 21 0.67 -22.70 -2.65
C SER A 21 -0.18 -21.43 -2.39
N GLN A 22 0.35 -20.30 -1.91
CA GLN A 22 -0.41 -19.01 -1.93
C GLN A 22 0.42 -17.77 -2.35
N LYS A 23 1.62 -17.99 -2.93
CA LYS A 23 2.53 -16.95 -3.40
C LYS A 23 2.04 -16.13 -4.61
N GLN A 24 0.87 -16.41 -5.19
CA GLN A 24 0.67 -16.13 -6.61
C GLN A 24 0.34 -14.67 -6.97
N LEU A 25 -0.57 -13.96 -6.28
CA LEU A 25 -1.04 -12.67 -6.80
C LEU A 25 0.03 -11.56 -6.73
N GLY A 26 0.49 -11.21 -5.52
CA GLY A 26 1.49 -10.14 -5.33
C GLY A 26 2.81 -10.39 -6.06
N SER A 27 3.34 -11.63 -6.00
CA SER A 27 4.60 -11.94 -6.70
C SER A 27 4.44 -11.99 -8.23
N HIS A 28 3.25 -12.35 -8.73
CA HIS A 28 2.97 -12.30 -10.16
C HIS A 28 2.86 -10.86 -10.68
N ILE A 29 2.21 -9.96 -9.92
CA ILE A 29 2.13 -8.53 -10.26
C ILE A 29 3.53 -7.95 -10.41
N LEU A 30 4.39 -8.14 -9.41
CA LEU A 30 5.76 -7.63 -9.42
C LEU A 30 6.59 -8.21 -10.56
N LYS A 31 6.56 -9.54 -10.73
CA LYS A 31 7.29 -10.20 -11.82
C LYS A 31 6.81 -9.72 -13.20
N THR A 32 5.51 -9.52 -13.38
CA THR A 32 4.93 -9.01 -14.63
C THR A 32 5.37 -7.57 -14.88
N ALA A 33 5.39 -6.73 -13.84
CA ALA A 33 5.86 -5.36 -13.93
C ALA A 33 7.36 -5.26 -14.24
N GLU A 34 8.21 -6.08 -13.60
CA GLU A 34 9.64 -6.15 -13.89
C GLU A 34 9.90 -6.59 -15.33
N GLN A 35 9.21 -7.64 -15.79
CA GLN A 35 9.32 -8.10 -17.18
C GLN A 35 8.87 -7.04 -18.17
N TYR A 36 7.81 -6.29 -17.82
CA TYR A 36 7.34 -5.19 -18.65
C TYR A 36 8.34 -4.04 -18.69
N LEU A 37 8.93 -3.65 -17.54
CA LEU A 37 9.97 -2.62 -17.49
C LEU A 37 11.17 -2.99 -18.39
N GLN A 38 11.56 -4.26 -18.43
CA GLN A 38 12.65 -4.75 -19.28
C GLN A 38 12.31 -4.83 -20.77
N SER A 39 11.02 -4.91 -21.12
CA SER A 39 10.57 -5.12 -22.50
C SER A 39 9.80 -3.93 -23.09
N MET A 40 9.49 -2.91 -22.29
CA MET A 40 8.74 -1.74 -22.72
C MET A 40 9.57 -0.92 -23.71
N GLY A 41 8.94 -0.49 -24.79
CA GLY A 41 9.59 0.35 -25.79
C GLY A 41 9.94 1.73 -25.22
N SER A 42 10.98 2.35 -25.76
CA SER A 42 11.46 3.69 -25.33
C SER A 42 10.39 4.78 -25.36
N ALA A 43 9.44 4.71 -26.29
CA ALA A 43 8.32 5.64 -26.37
C ALA A 43 7.38 5.52 -25.15
N ALA A 44 6.95 4.30 -24.81
CA ALA A 44 6.07 4.04 -23.67
C ALA A 44 6.76 4.34 -22.33
N HIS A 45 8.08 4.13 -22.27
CA HIS A 45 8.91 4.47 -21.10
C HIS A 45 9.03 5.98 -20.93
N GLY A 46 9.47 6.69 -21.98
CA GLY A 46 9.59 8.14 -21.96
C GLY A 46 8.26 8.84 -21.66
N GLN A 47 7.15 8.30 -22.16
CA GLN A 47 5.82 8.81 -21.84
C GLN A 47 5.49 8.69 -20.34
N LEU A 48 5.72 7.52 -19.74
CA LEU A 48 5.46 7.31 -18.31
C LEU A 48 6.33 8.23 -17.45
N VAL A 49 7.62 8.31 -17.73
CA VAL A 49 8.55 9.19 -17.00
C VAL A 49 8.12 10.64 -17.13
N ALA A 50 7.80 11.11 -18.34
CA ALA A 50 7.33 12.48 -18.56
C ALA A 50 6.02 12.79 -17.80
N ALA A 51 5.08 11.83 -17.77
CA ALA A 51 3.84 11.98 -17.01
C ALA A 51 4.13 12.10 -15.50
N LEU A 52 5.00 11.25 -14.96
CA LEU A 52 5.37 11.27 -13.54
C LEU A 52 6.08 12.58 -13.16
N ARG A 53 7.04 13.04 -13.95
CA ARG A 53 7.74 14.32 -13.72
C ARG A 53 6.79 15.53 -13.79
N THR A 54 5.78 15.47 -14.65
CA THR A 54 4.74 16.51 -14.71
C THR A 54 3.91 16.53 -13.42
N LEU A 55 3.45 15.36 -12.97
CA LEU A 55 2.66 15.23 -11.75
C LEU A 55 3.46 15.59 -10.48
N ALA A 56 4.78 15.40 -10.50
CA ALA A 56 5.68 15.76 -9.41
C ALA A 56 5.67 17.26 -9.06
N GLN A 57 5.27 18.12 -10.01
CA GLN A 57 5.11 19.56 -9.76
C GLN A 57 4.02 19.87 -8.72
N THR A 58 3.03 18.99 -8.58
CA THR A 58 1.94 19.12 -7.60
C THR A 58 2.12 18.16 -6.43
N GLU A 59 2.66 16.97 -6.66
CA GLU A 59 2.85 15.95 -5.63
C GLU A 59 4.25 15.32 -5.72
N PRO A 60 5.22 15.77 -4.90
CA PRO A 60 6.63 15.40 -5.01
C PRO A 60 6.93 13.91 -4.93
N TYR A 61 6.01 13.10 -4.38
CA TYR A 61 6.17 11.65 -4.35
C TYR A 61 6.34 11.04 -5.75
N PHE A 62 5.78 11.65 -6.80
CA PHE A 62 5.96 11.17 -8.17
C PHE A 62 7.40 11.28 -8.69
N ASP A 63 8.24 12.19 -8.15
CA ASP A 63 9.66 12.23 -8.52
C ASP A 63 10.37 10.94 -8.11
N GLY A 64 10.06 10.42 -6.92
CA GLY A 64 10.60 9.13 -6.47
C GLY A 64 10.17 7.98 -7.38
N LEU A 65 8.91 7.98 -7.85
CA LEU A 65 8.45 6.97 -8.80
C LEU A 65 9.13 7.12 -10.17
N ALA A 66 9.30 8.36 -10.65
CA ALA A 66 9.99 8.64 -11.90
C ALA A 66 11.44 8.15 -11.85
N ASP A 67 12.16 8.46 -10.77
CA ASP A 67 13.54 7.99 -10.56
C ASP A 67 13.60 6.45 -10.60
N GLN A 68 12.68 5.76 -9.92
CA GLN A 68 12.66 4.28 -9.87
C GLN A 68 12.38 3.64 -11.23
N VAL A 69 11.59 4.30 -12.08
CA VAL A 69 11.27 3.81 -13.44
C VAL A 69 12.35 4.19 -14.45
N GLU A 70 12.98 5.35 -14.28
CA GLU A 70 14.00 5.90 -15.18
C GLU A 70 15.37 5.24 -14.98
N PHE A 71 15.74 4.91 -13.73
CA PHE A 71 17.03 4.28 -13.42
C PHE A 71 16.97 2.74 -13.55
N GLU A 72 17.73 2.19 -14.51
CA GLU A 72 18.17 0.79 -14.52
C GLU A 72 19.34 0.56 -13.56
N GLY A 73 19.18 0.93 -12.29
CA GLY A 73 20.22 0.69 -11.28
C GLY A 73 20.43 -0.81 -11.04
N ASP A 74 21.61 -1.20 -10.53
CA ASP A 74 21.89 -2.59 -10.10
C ASP A 74 21.02 -3.04 -8.91
N GLY A 75 20.26 -2.13 -8.30
CA GLY A 75 19.35 -2.38 -7.19
C GLY A 75 17.92 -2.70 -7.67
N PRO A 76 17.11 -3.42 -6.87
CA PRO A 76 15.73 -3.73 -7.22
C PRO A 76 14.87 -2.46 -7.26
N THR A 77 14.02 -2.36 -8.28
CA THR A 77 12.98 -1.31 -8.38
C THR A 77 12.03 -1.41 -7.19
N ALA A 78 11.65 -0.26 -6.63
CA ALA A 78 10.71 -0.21 -5.52
C ALA A 78 9.32 -0.78 -5.90
N ASN A 79 8.67 -1.45 -4.95
CA ASN A 79 7.41 -2.16 -5.22
C ASN A 79 6.25 -1.24 -5.59
N ASP A 80 6.25 0.00 -5.11
CA ASP A 80 5.24 1.00 -5.48
C ASP A 80 5.38 1.40 -6.95
N ALA A 81 6.60 1.59 -7.45
CA ALA A 81 6.88 1.79 -8.87
C ALA A 81 6.50 0.55 -9.71
N LEU A 82 6.76 -0.67 -9.22
CA LEU A 82 6.33 -1.89 -9.91
C LEU A 82 4.79 -2.05 -9.96
N ASN A 83 4.07 -1.69 -8.89
CA ASN A 83 2.60 -1.70 -8.92
C ASN A 83 2.05 -0.66 -9.91
N LEU A 84 2.66 0.52 -9.99
CA LEU A 84 2.33 1.50 -11.02
C LEU A 84 2.60 0.94 -12.43
N LEU A 85 3.76 0.33 -12.66
CA LEU A 85 4.15 -0.26 -13.94
C LEU A 85 3.20 -1.38 -14.37
N TYR A 86 2.71 -2.20 -13.43
CA TYR A 86 1.70 -3.22 -13.72
C TYR A 86 0.45 -2.60 -14.34
N PHE A 87 -0.04 -1.49 -13.78
CA PHE A 87 -1.20 -0.81 -14.31
C PHE A 87 -0.90 0.00 -15.58
N TRP A 88 0.30 0.57 -15.71
CA TRP A 88 0.73 1.21 -16.95
C TRP A 88 0.77 0.22 -18.12
N LYS A 89 1.24 -1.01 -17.88
CA LYS A 89 1.16 -2.11 -18.84
C LYS A 89 -0.29 -2.35 -19.27
N LEU A 90 -1.21 -2.48 -18.30
CA LEU A 90 -2.62 -2.69 -18.61
C LEU A 90 -3.22 -1.54 -19.42
N ALA A 91 -2.85 -0.28 -19.14
CA ALA A 91 -3.25 0.86 -19.96
C ALA A 91 -2.77 0.70 -21.41
N ASN A 92 -1.48 0.40 -21.61
CA ASN A 92 -0.90 0.17 -22.95
C ASN A 92 -1.54 -1.01 -23.71
N GLU A 93 -2.12 -1.98 -23.01
CA GLU A 93 -2.80 -3.14 -23.61
C GLU A 93 -4.28 -2.88 -23.93
N ASN A 94 -4.92 -1.93 -23.24
CA ASN A 94 -6.37 -1.71 -23.33
C ASN A 94 -6.77 -0.39 -24.00
N GLU A 95 -5.87 0.60 -24.04
CA GLU A 95 -6.16 1.94 -24.55
C GLU A 95 -5.54 2.13 -25.95
N SER A 96 -6.34 2.59 -26.91
CA SER A 96 -5.91 2.79 -28.30
C SER A 96 -5.16 4.10 -28.52
N GLU A 97 -5.37 5.10 -27.68
CA GLU A 97 -4.82 6.46 -27.79
C GLU A 97 -3.95 6.76 -26.57
N MET A 98 -2.90 5.95 -26.39
CA MET A 98 -2.00 6.08 -25.25
C MET A 98 -1.35 7.46 -25.18
N ASP A 99 -1.04 8.10 -26.30
CA ASP A 99 -0.43 9.43 -26.37
C ASP A 99 -1.26 10.55 -25.71
N GLN A 100 -2.58 10.37 -25.62
CA GLN A 100 -3.51 11.29 -24.98
C GLN A 100 -3.96 10.81 -23.59
N PHE A 101 -3.58 9.60 -23.20
CA PHE A 101 -4.01 8.99 -21.94
C PHE A 101 -3.38 9.70 -20.74
N SER A 102 -4.21 10.21 -19.83
CA SER A 102 -3.73 10.71 -18.54
C SER A 102 -3.53 9.55 -17.57
N LEU A 103 -2.34 9.49 -16.97
CA LEU A 103 -2.04 8.49 -15.94
C LEU A 103 -3.08 8.49 -14.80
N LEU A 104 -3.60 9.67 -14.43
CA LEU A 104 -4.58 9.79 -13.36
C LEU A 104 -5.96 9.21 -13.74
N ASP A 105 -6.29 9.08 -15.03
CA ASP A 105 -7.55 8.49 -15.49
C ASP A 105 -7.62 6.98 -15.21
N LEU A 106 -6.47 6.36 -14.94
CA LEU A 106 -6.33 4.93 -14.71
C LEU A 106 -7.27 4.42 -13.59
N ILE A 107 -7.49 5.20 -12.53
CA ILE A 107 -8.37 4.83 -11.41
C ILE A 107 -9.83 4.62 -11.86
N GLU A 108 -10.25 5.34 -12.89
CA GLU A 108 -11.61 5.31 -13.43
C GLU A 108 -11.81 4.17 -14.43
N LYS A 109 -10.72 3.52 -14.87
CA LYS A 109 -10.80 2.46 -15.87
C LYS A 109 -11.29 1.14 -15.28
N ALA A 110 -12.12 0.45 -16.06
CA ALA A 110 -12.72 -0.82 -15.66
C ALA A 110 -11.67 -1.89 -15.34
N TYR A 111 -10.54 -1.92 -16.07
CA TYR A 111 -9.47 -2.88 -15.80
C TYR A 111 -8.78 -2.62 -14.44
N PHE A 112 -8.59 -1.35 -14.05
CA PHE A 112 -8.03 -1.02 -12.73
C PHE A 112 -8.98 -1.49 -11.62
N GLN A 113 -10.25 -1.11 -11.71
CA GLN A 113 -11.26 -1.47 -10.70
C GLN A 113 -11.43 -2.99 -10.60
N LYS A 114 -11.39 -3.70 -11.73
CA LYS A 114 -11.44 -5.16 -11.76
C LYS A 114 -10.27 -5.79 -11.00
N GLU A 115 -9.04 -5.35 -11.25
CA GLU A 115 -7.87 -5.86 -10.53
C GLU A 115 -7.94 -5.53 -9.03
N LEU A 116 -8.35 -4.31 -8.68
CA LEU A 116 -8.54 -3.89 -7.30
C LEU A 116 -9.55 -4.78 -6.57
N PHE A 117 -10.75 -4.97 -7.13
CA PHE A 117 -11.76 -5.81 -6.49
C PHE A 117 -11.42 -7.28 -6.50
N THR A 118 -10.70 -7.78 -7.51
CA THR A 118 -10.16 -9.15 -7.49
C THR A 118 -9.21 -9.34 -6.30
N ALA A 119 -8.35 -8.35 -6.04
CA ALA A 119 -7.43 -8.39 -4.90
C ALA A 119 -8.18 -8.26 -3.55
N VAL A 120 -9.21 -7.40 -3.47
CA VAL A 120 -10.08 -7.27 -2.30
C VAL A 120 -10.81 -8.58 -2.01
N ASP A 121 -11.41 -9.20 -3.02
CA ASP A 121 -12.19 -10.44 -2.87
C ASP A 121 -11.29 -11.64 -2.49
N ALA A 122 -10.00 -11.57 -2.84
CA ALA A 122 -9.00 -12.55 -2.41
C ALA A 122 -8.52 -12.37 -0.96
N LEU A 123 -8.82 -11.23 -0.31
CA LEU A 123 -8.43 -10.99 1.07
C LEU A 123 -9.13 -11.95 2.02
N LYS A 124 -8.32 -12.46 2.95
CA LYS A 124 -8.80 -13.21 4.11
C LYS A 124 -8.62 -12.32 5.34
N ILE A 125 -9.59 -11.44 5.53
CA ILE A 125 -9.78 -10.60 6.72
C ILE A 125 -11.19 -10.88 7.25
N GLY A 126 -11.46 -10.51 8.50
CA GLY A 126 -12.69 -10.89 9.22
C GLY A 126 -14.00 -10.43 8.57
N GLU A 127 -15.07 -10.45 9.35
CA GLU A 127 -16.45 -10.22 8.86
C GLU A 127 -16.69 -8.83 8.23
N ASN A 128 -15.76 -7.89 8.38
CA ASN A 128 -15.86 -6.54 7.81
C ASN A 128 -15.45 -6.45 6.33
N LEU A 129 -14.92 -7.51 5.69
CA LEU A 129 -14.51 -7.45 4.28
C LEU A 129 -15.59 -6.87 3.34
N PRO A 130 -16.88 -7.27 3.42
CA PRO A 130 -17.92 -6.67 2.58
C PRO A 130 -18.09 -5.16 2.82
N LYS A 131 -17.90 -4.69 4.06
CA LYS A 131 -17.99 -3.26 4.40
C LYS A 131 -16.79 -2.50 3.84
N HIS A 132 -15.57 -3.04 3.97
CA HIS A 132 -14.38 -2.47 3.34
C HIS A 132 -14.56 -2.34 1.84
N ARG A 133 -15.09 -3.39 1.19
CA ARG A 133 -15.39 -3.39 -0.23
C ARG A 133 -16.36 -2.26 -0.62
N THR A 134 -17.47 -2.07 0.10
CA THR A 134 -18.41 -0.96 -0.14
C THR A 134 -17.74 0.41 0.04
N VAL A 135 -16.89 0.58 1.05
CA VAL A 135 -16.20 1.86 1.28
C VAL A 135 -15.19 2.15 0.16
N ILE A 136 -14.48 1.13 -0.35
CA ILE A 136 -13.58 1.28 -1.49
C ILE A 136 -14.35 1.67 -2.76
N GLU A 137 -15.54 1.09 -3.01
CA GLU A 137 -16.43 1.52 -4.09
C GLU A 137 -16.82 2.99 -3.97
N GLN A 138 -17.15 3.45 -2.75
CA GLN A 138 -17.46 4.85 -2.50
C GLN A 138 -16.24 5.76 -2.72
N CYS A 139 -15.03 5.32 -2.39
CA CYS A 139 -13.81 6.08 -2.72
C CYS A 139 -13.63 6.28 -4.23
N LEU A 140 -13.90 5.24 -5.04
CA LEU A 140 -13.82 5.34 -6.50
C LEU A 140 -14.86 6.35 -7.04
N GLN A 141 -16.07 6.34 -6.48
CA GLN A 141 -17.09 7.34 -6.80
C GLN A 141 -16.67 8.76 -6.41
N MET A 142 -16.06 8.93 -5.23
CA MET A 142 -15.53 10.22 -4.79
C MET A 142 -14.42 10.71 -5.73
N TYR A 143 -13.55 9.82 -6.19
CA TYR A 143 -12.51 10.16 -7.16
C TYR A 143 -13.11 10.71 -8.47
N GLN A 144 -14.09 9.99 -9.02
CA GLN A 144 -14.80 10.38 -10.24
C GLN A 144 -15.57 11.70 -10.08
N GLN A 145 -16.13 11.95 -8.89
CA GLN A 145 -16.84 13.18 -8.55
C GLN A 145 -15.91 14.34 -8.14
N GLN A 146 -14.59 14.14 -8.23
CA GLN A 146 -13.56 15.12 -7.82
C GLN A 146 -13.63 15.50 -6.34
N ALA A 147 -14.24 14.66 -5.50
CA ALA A 147 -14.34 14.82 -4.05
C ALA A 147 -13.07 14.32 -3.34
N TYR A 148 -11.91 14.86 -3.73
CA TYR A 148 -10.60 14.35 -3.33
C TYR A 148 -10.33 14.45 -1.82
N ALA A 149 -10.83 15.48 -1.13
CA ALA A 149 -10.68 15.59 0.32
C ALA A 149 -11.29 14.39 1.07
N GLY A 150 -12.49 13.97 0.64
CA GLY A 150 -13.15 12.77 1.14
C GLY A 150 -12.38 11.51 0.75
N CYS A 151 -12.01 11.40 -0.53
CA CYS A 151 -11.29 10.26 -1.08
C CYS A 151 -9.97 9.98 -0.32
N VAL A 152 -9.11 11.00 -0.17
CA VAL A 152 -7.82 10.91 0.54
C VAL A 152 -8.01 10.45 1.98
N THR A 153 -8.94 11.08 2.70
CA THR A 153 -9.18 10.78 4.12
C THR A 153 -9.65 9.33 4.31
N VAL A 154 -10.61 8.89 3.49
CA VAL A 154 -11.14 7.54 3.57
C VAL A 154 -10.10 6.51 3.15
N LEU A 155 -9.32 6.76 2.08
CA LEU A 155 -8.27 5.84 1.62
C LEU A 155 -7.20 5.60 2.67
N TYR A 156 -6.71 6.65 3.36
CA TYR A 156 -5.77 6.46 4.47
C TYR A 156 -6.35 5.58 5.59
N GLY A 157 -7.63 5.76 5.90
CA GLY A 157 -8.35 4.92 6.86
C GLY A 157 -8.48 3.48 6.40
N GLN A 158 -8.80 3.25 5.12
CA GLN A 158 -8.93 1.90 4.56
C GLN A 158 -7.60 1.15 4.53
N ILE A 159 -6.51 1.80 4.11
CA ILE A 159 -5.17 1.21 4.12
C ILE A 159 -4.81 0.76 5.54
N GLU A 160 -4.99 1.62 6.54
CA GLU A 160 -4.65 1.30 7.92
C GLU A 160 -5.59 0.25 8.53
N GLY A 161 -6.89 0.38 8.31
CA GLY A 161 -7.90 -0.55 8.83
C GLY A 161 -7.74 -1.97 8.28
N ILE A 162 -7.63 -2.11 6.96
CA ILE A 162 -7.46 -3.42 6.31
C ILE A 162 -6.16 -4.07 6.76
N LEU A 163 -5.05 -3.31 6.83
CA LEU A 163 -3.78 -3.87 7.31
C LEU A 163 -3.89 -4.32 8.77
N THR A 164 -4.57 -3.56 9.62
CA THR A 164 -4.81 -3.93 11.03
C THR A 164 -5.58 -5.24 11.13
N GLU A 165 -6.72 -5.34 10.46
CA GLU A 165 -7.55 -6.55 10.48
C GLU A 165 -6.81 -7.75 9.88
N ALA A 166 -6.06 -7.55 8.80
CA ALA A 166 -5.29 -8.61 8.16
C ALA A 166 -4.18 -9.16 9.06
N LEU A 167 -3.49 -8.30 9.81
CA LEU A 167 -2.47 -8.71 10.77
C LEU A 167 -3.09 -9.38 12.01
N ALA A 168 -4.26 -8.91 12.47
CA ALA A 168 -4.99 -9.52 13.57
C ALA A 168 -5.49 -10.93 13.21
N GLU A 169 -6.08 -11.07 12.02
CA GLU A 169 -6.57 -12.36 11.48
C GLU A 169 -5.47 -13.42 11.34
N ARG A 170 -4.21 -12.98 11.26
CA ARG A 170 -3.01 -13.82 11.16
C ARG A 170 -2.27 -13.99 12.50
N GLY A 171 -2.83 -13.47 13.60
CA GLY A 171 -2.27 -13.61 14.95
C GLY A 171 -1.07 -12.71 15.26
N TYR A 172 -0.74 -11.75 14.40
CA TYR A 172 0.35 -10.79 14.66
C TYR A 172 -0.08 -9.64 15.56
N LEU A 173 -1.36 -9.29 15.50
CA LEU A 173 -1.98 -8.32 16.38
C LEU A 173 -3.03 -9.00 17.24
N GLN A 174 -3.06 -8.65 18.52
CA GLN A 174 -4.14 -9.06 19.43
C GLN A 174 -4.82 -7.83 19.98
N LEU A 175 -6.16 -7.80 19.95
CA LEU A 175 -6.92 -6.77 20.62
C LEU A 175 -6.89 -7.03 22.13
N ASN A 176 -6.27 -6.12 22.88
CA ASN A 176 -6.27 -6.10 24.33
C ASN A 176 -7.06 -4.86 24.78
N GLN A 177 -8.26 -5.09 25.33
CA GLN A 177 -9.23 -4.03 25.63
C GLN A 177 -9.55 -3.20 24.37
N SER A 178 -9.05 -1.96 24.30
CA SER A 178 -9.25 -1.03 23.18
C SER A 178 -8.02 -0.85 22.29
N LYS A 179 -6.95 -1.64 22.52
CA LYS A 179 -5.65 -1.43 21.90
C LYS A 179 -5.14 -2.70 21.24
N TYR A 180 -4.57 -2.57 20.05
CA TYR A 180 -3.84 -3.68 19.45
C TYR A 180 -2.43 -3.76 20.02
N VAL A 181 -2.00 -4.98 20.35
CA VAL A 181 -0.63 -5.28 20.78
C VAL A 181 0.08 -6.14 19.75
N ASP A 182 1.37 -5.87 19.54
CA ASP A 182 2.28 -6.68 18.74
C ASP A 182 2.63 -7.95 19.51
N VAL A 183 2.03 -9.07 19.08
CA VAL A 183 2.14 -10.37 19.76
C VAL A 183 3.57 -10.88 19.78
N TYR A 184 4.33 -10.60 18.72
CA TYR A 184 5.69 -11.11 18.53
C TYR A 184 6.78 -10.12 18.93
N LYS A 185 6.39 -8.92 19.39
CA LYS A 185 7.31 -7.85 19.81
C LYS A 185 8.31 -7.47 18.70
N ILE A 186 7.86 -7.53 17.45
CA ILE A 186 8.65 -7.22 16.24
C ILE A 186 9.08 -5.74 16.27
N VAL A 187 8.20 -4.84 16.73
CA VAL A 187 8.52 -3.42 16.84
C VAL A 187 9.27 -3.15 18.15
N PRO A 188 10.54 -2.69 18.10
CA PRO A 188 11.32 -2.43 19.30
C PRO A 188 10.83 -1.16 20.03
N GLY A 189 10.94 -1.15 21.36
CA GLY A 189 10.70 0.04 22.18
C GLY A 189 9.23 0.39 22.46
N LEU A 190 8.27 -0.43 22.03
CA LEU A 190 6.86 -0.22 22.33
C LEU A 190 6.53 -0.49 23.80
N LYS A 191 6.08 0.53 24.54
CA LYS A 191 5.53 0.36 25.89
C LYS A 191 4.29 -0.53 25.84
N GLY A 192 4.32 -1.66 26.56
CA GLY A 192 3.23 -2.64 26.55
C GLY A 192 2.96 -3.24 25.17
N HIS A 193 3.90 -3.14 24.23
CA HIS A 193 3.78 -3.60 22.85
C HIS A 193 2.60 -3.00 22.07
N GLU A 194 2.12 -1.82 22.47
CA GLU A 194 0.96 -1.16 21.87
C GLU A 194 1.23 -0.64 20.44
N VAL A 195 0.44 -1.12 19.48
CA VAL A 195 0.51 -0.77 18.06
C VAL A 195 -0.44 0.40 17.77
N LYS A 196 0.13 1.62 17.70
CA LYS A 196 -0.64 2.85 17.44
C LYS A 196 -0.68 3.26 15.97
N SER A 197 0.48 3.49 15.35
CA SER A 197 0.57 4.06 14.00
C SER A 197 0.47 3.02 12.90
N LEU A 198 0.26 3.50 11.66
CA LEU A 198 0.39 2.71 10.46
C LEU A 198 1.82 2.15 10.30
N TRP A 199 2.86 2.92 10.66
CA TRP A 199 4.24 2.42 10.60
C TRP A 199 4.52 1.20 11.47
N HIS A 200 3.97 1.13 12.69
CA HIS A 200 4.09 -0.11 13.48
C HIS A 200 3.54 -1.32 12.71
N LYS A 201 2.38 -1.14 12.06
CA LYS A 201 1.71 -2.19 11.28
C LYS A 201 2.52 -2.56 10.03
N VAL A 202 3.06 -1.58 9.32
CA VAL A 202 3.95 -1.79 8.17
C VAL A 202 5.24 -2.49 8.60
N LYS A 203 5.81 -2.11 9.75
CA LYS A 203 7.03 -2.74 10.30
C LYS A 203 6.81 -4.20 10.64
N ILE A 204 5.65 -4.53 11.24
CA ILE A 204 5.23 -5.91 11.47
C ILE A 204 5.05 -6.63 10.13
N ALA A 205 4.29 -6.05 9.20
CA ALA A 205 4.04 -6.64 7.88
C ALA A 205 5.35 -6.91 7.09
N SER A 206 6.34 -6.05 7.24
CA SER A 206 7.68 -6.17 6.65
C SER A 206 8.49 -7.36 7.17
N ASP A 207 8.31 -7.74 8.44
CA ASP A 207 8.95 -8.92 9.03
C ASP A 207 8.32 -10.21 8.48
N ILE A 208 7.02 -10.16 8.19
CA ILE A 208 6.26 -11.30 7.64
C ILE A 208 6.54 -11.48 6.15
N ASN A 209 6.56 -10.36 5.43
CA ASN A 209 6.73 -10.30 4.01
C ASN A 209 7.63 -9.10 3.65
N PRO A 210 8.89 -9.35 3.22
CA PRO A 210 9.84 -8.31 2.84
C PRO A 210 9.31 -7.34 1.77
N TYR A 211 8.29 -7.70 0.99
CA TYR A 211 7.67 -6.78 0.02
C TYR A 211 7.16 -5.49 0.65
N PHE A 212 6.76 -5.49 1.94
CA PHE A 212 6.38 -4.26 2.64
C PHE A 212 7.58 -3.35 2.96
N LEU A 213 8.83 -3.86 2.98
CA LEU A 213 10.05 -3.05 3.12
C LEU A 213 10.35 -2.22 1.86
N GLU A 214 9.85 -2.66 0.72
CA GLU A 214 10.13 -2.08 -0.60
C GLU A 214 9.02 -1.13 -1.06
N LEU A 215 7.90 -1.07 -0.34
CA LEU A 215 6.94 0.02 -0.48
C LEU A 215 7.55 1.26 0.17
N GLN A 216 8.40 1.97 -0.59
CA GLN A 216 9.12 3.17 -0.15
C GLN A 216 8.16 4.22 0.42
N ALA A 217 6.99 4.33 -0.20
CA ALA A 217 5.81 5.00 0.32
C ALA A 217 5.41 4.64 1.75
N LEU A 218 5.31 3.34 2.07
CA LEU A 218 4.85 2.88 3.39
C LEU A 218 5.91 3.04 4.49
N LYS A 219 7.15 3.40 4.13
CA LYS A 219 8.14 3.98 5.05
C LYS A 219 7.73 5.40 5.50
N MET A 220 6.44 5.61 5.72
CA MET A 220 5.81 6.90 6.05
C MET A 220 6.27 7.51 7.38
N ASP A 221 7.16 6.88 8.14
CA ASP A 221 7.48 7.34 9.50
C ASP A 221 8.93 7.04 9.94
N SER A 222 9.89 6.82 9.03
CA SER A 222 11.30 6.64 9.45
C SER A 222 12.03 7.95 9.73
N SER A 223 11.44 9.10 9.40
CA SER A 223 11.92 10.43 9.78
C SER A 223 10.75 11.29 10.26
N SER A 224 11.02 12.13 11.26
CA SER A 224 10.05 12.99 11.95
C SER A 224 9.25 13.95 11.05
N THR A 225 9.62 14.09 9.78
CA THR A 225 8.96 14.98 8.81
C THR A 225 7.82 14.31 8.03
N VAL A 226 7.89 13.01 7.72
CA VAL A 226 6.83 12.30 6.96
C VAL A 226 5.65 11.92 7.88
N THR A 227 5.94 11.64 9.15
CA THR A 227 4.93 11.50 10.22
C THR A 227 4.09 12.76 10.33
N ALA A 228 4.67 13.95 10.10
CA ALA A 228 3.92 15.19 10.08
C ALA A 228 2.99 15.25 8.87
N THR A 229 3.42 14.91 7.65
CA THR A 229 2.58 15.11 6.46
C THR A 229 1.29 14.31 6.49
N ARG A 230 1.33 12.97 6.65
CA ARG A 230 0.09 12.16 6.72
C ARG A 230 -0.79 12.62 7.88
N HIS A 231 -0.21 12.75 9.07
CA HIS A 231 -0.92 13.19 10.26
C HIS A 231 -1.59 14.56 10.02
N ASN A 232 -0.87 15.50 9.43
CA ASN A 232 -1.37 16.83 9.13
C ASN A 232 -2.47 16.80 8.06
N ILE A 233 -2.39 15.91 7.06
CA ILE A 233 -3.46 15.72 6.08
C ILE A 233 -4.72 15.20 6.78
N VAL A 234 -4.63 14.10 7.53
CA VAL A 234 -5.81 13.49 8.17
C VAL A 234 -6.41 14.36 9.28
N HIS A 235 -5.62 15.25 9.89
CA HIS A 235 -6.08 16.23 10.87
C HIS A 235 -6.37 17.62 10.27
N GLY A 236 -6.28 17.78 8.95
CA GLY A 236 -6.65 19.00 8.23
C GLY A 236 -5.71 20.20 8.40
N SER A 237 -4.51 20.01 8.96
CA SER A 237 -3.48 21.04 9.06
C SER A 237 -2.59 21.13 7.81
N ASN A 238 -2.70 20.18 6.88
CA ASN A 238 -2.07 20.24 5.55
C ASN A 238 -3.10 19.91 4.46
N VAL A 239 -3.86 20.94 4.06
CA VAL A 239 -4.98 20.84 3.11
C VAL A 239 -4.55 20.77 1.65
N GLU A 240 -3.29 21.09 1.35
CA GLU A 240 -2.76 21.17 -0.02
C GLU A 240 -2.68 19.79 -0.70
N HIS A 241 -2.69 18.70 0.06
CA HIS A 241 -2.66 17.33 -0.48
C HIS A 241 -4.05 16.70 -0.69
N PHE A 242 -5.14 17.45 -0.55
CA PHE A 242 -6.46 16.95 -0.94
C PHE A 242 -6.68 17.04 -2.46
N THR A 243 -5.84 16.32 -3.20
CA THR A 243 -5.71 16.42 -4.65
C THR A 243 -6.03 15.11 -5.36
N ARG A 244 -6.19 15.20 -6.68
CA ARG A 244 -6.37 14.04 -7.56
C ARG A 244 -5.14 13.13 -7.52
N GLU A 245 -3.97 13.73 -7.55
CA GLU A 245 -2.64 13.14 -7.46
C GLU A 245 -2.47 12.31 -6.20
N ARG A 246 -2.78 12.90 -5.03
CA ARG A 246 -2.68 12.19 -3.76
C ARG A 246 -3.68 11.04 -3.70
N SER A 247 -4.90 11.25 -4.16
CA SER A 247 -5.92 10.19 -4.21
C SER A 247 -5.46 9.02 -5.10
N PHE A 248 -4.88 9.32 -6.27
CA PHE A 248 -4.30 8.33 -7.18
C PHE A 248 -3.23 7.48 -6.49
N ILE A 249 -2.25 8.14 -5.84
CA ILE A 249 -1.18 7.46 -5.12
C ILE A 249 -1.74 6.51 -4.05
N LEU A 250 -2.75 6.97 -3.30
CA LEU A 250 -3.37 6.17 -2.26
C LEU A 250 -4.14 4.96 -2.79
N PHE A 251 -4.72 5.04 -3.99
CA PHE A 251 -5.29 3.86 -4.64
C PHE A 251 -4.24 2.84 -5.05
N ILE A 252 -3.10 3.28 -5.59
CA ILE A 252 -1.98 2.38 -5.91
C ILE A 252 -1.46 1.71 -4.63
N TRP A 253 -1.35 2.47 -3.53
CA TRP A 253 -0.93 1.91 -2.24
C TRP A 253 -1.94 0.95 -1.64
N LEU A 254 -3.23 1.27 -1.73
CA LEU A 254 -4.31 0.39 -1.29
C LEU A 254 -4.24 -0.94 -2.03
N PHE A 255 -4.13 -0.91 -3.37
CA PHE A 255 -3.97 -2.10 -4.18
C PHE A 255 -2.75 -2.91 -3.76
N ALA A 256 -1.58 -2.26 -3.62
CA ALA A 256 -0.35 -2.92 -3.19
C ALA A 256 -0.53 -3.62 -1.83
N VAL A 257 -1.00 -2.90 -0.81
CA VAL A 257 -1.21 -3.46 0.54
C VAL A 257 -2.12 -4.67 0.51
N ILE A 258 -3.23 -4.58 -0.22
CA ILE A 258 -4.22 -5.65 -0.34
C ILE A 258 -3.62 -6.87 -1.08
N SER A 259 -3.01 -6.62 -2.24
CA SER A 259 -2.40 -7.65 -3.07
C SER A 259 -1.29 -8.39 -2.33
N PHE A 260 -0.45 -7.70 -1.55
CA PHE A 260 0.63 -8.35 -0.80
C PHE A 260 0.16 -9.04 0.47
N ILE A 261 -0.72 -8.43 1.27
CA ILE A 261 -1.19 -9.07 2.50
C ILE A 261 -2.01 -10.32 2.22
N SER A 262 -2.72 -10.37 1.08
CA SER A 262 -3.44 -11.57 0.63
C SER A 262 -2.52 -12.79 0.44
N THR A 263 -1.23 -12.58 0.14
CA THR A 263 -0.23 -13.66 -0.03
C THR A 263 0.35 -14.19 1.28
N VAL A 264 0.12 -13.48 2.38
CA VAL A 264 0.55 -13.92 3.70
C VAL A 264 -0.41 -14.98 4.22
N LYS A 265 0.10 -16.18 4.46
CA LYS A 265 -0.67 -17.29 5.02
C LYS A 265 -1.03 -17.03 6.49
N LYS A 266 -2.14 -17.61 6.94
CA LYS A 266 -2.43 -17.81 8.36
C LYS A 266 -1.54 -18.91 8.94
#